data_AF-A0A195CCU4-F1
#
_entry.id   AF-A0A195CCU4-F1
#
_cell.length_a   1.000
_cell.length_b   1.000
_cell.length_c   1.000
_cell.angle_alpha   90.00
_cell.angle_beta   90.00
_cell.angle_gamma   90.00
#
_symmetry.space_group_name_H-M   'P 1'
#
loop_
_entity.id
_entity.type
_entity.pdbx_description
1 polymer ?
#
loop_
_entity_poly.entity_id
_entity_poly.type
_entity_poly.pdbx_seq_one_letter_code
_entity_poly.pdbx_strand_id
1 'polypeptide(L)'
;MSNEGKWNFTRYEQMDENGTVILEWDPSDEEKIIFRVTGETRGYIGIGFNEKISMEGADILLIWIDDATNLTYVLVSQFLIIRFCPNVLDSR
;
A
#
# COMPACT_ATOMS: atom_id res chain seq x y z
N MET A 1 -20.63 2.82 -21.46
CA MET A 1 -20.00 4.03 -20.90
C MET A 1 -20.10 3.87 -19.39
N SER A 2 -19.00 3.54 -18.73
CA SER A 2 -18.97 3.21 -17.30
C SER A 2 -19.36 4.43 -16.47
N ASN A 3 -20.23 4.24 -15.48
CA ASN A 3 -20.44 5.22 -14.43
C ASN A 3 -19.11 5.45 -13.73
N GLU A 4 -18.39 6.53 -14.07
CA GLU A 4 -17.30 7.05 -13.24
C GLU A 4 -17.93 7.68 -11.99
N GLY A 5 -18.46 6.82 -11.13
CA GLY A 5 -18.88 7.18 -9.78
C GLY A 5 -17.66 7.72 -9.05
N LYS A 6 -17.75 8.97 -8.60
CA LYS A 6 -16.75 9.58 -7.72
C LYS A 6 -16.53 8.65 -6.53
N TRP A 7 -15.32 8.10 -6.39
CA TRP A 7 -14.95 7.26 -5.25
C TRP A 7 -15.22 8.00 -3.94
N ASN A 8 -15.86 7.31 -2.99
CA ASN A 8 -16.22 7.83 -1.69
C ASN A 8 -15.30 7.21 -0.62
N PHE A 9 -14.10 7.76 -0.50
CA PHE A 9 -13.12 7.35 0.51
C PHE A 9 -13.62 7.71 1.92
N THR A 10 -14.28 6.76 2.58
CA THR A 10 -14.89 6.93 3.92
C THR A 10 -14.02 6.37 5.03
N ARG A 11 -12.98 5.61 4.68
CA ARG A 11 -12.04 4.98 5.61
C ARG A 11 -10.64 5.47 5.31
N TYR A 12 -9.83 5.64 6.36
CA TYR A 12 -8.45 6.08 6.26
C TYR A 12 -7.62 5.49 7.40
N GLU A 13 -6.32 5.31 7.14
CA GLU A 13 -5.32 4.90 8.11
C GLU A 13 -4.03 5.71 7.88
N GLN A 14 -3.41 6.17 8.96
CA GLN A 14 -2.09 6.79 8.95
C GLN A 14 -1.03 5.69 9.13
N MET A 15 -0.18 5.49 8.12
CA MET A 15 0.74 4.35 8.06
C MET A 15 2.12 4.63 8.66
N ASP A 16 2.44 5.90 8.94
CA ASP A 16 3.70 6.36 9.51
C ASP A 16 3.46 7.41 10.60
N GLU A 17 4.42 7.64 11.50
CA GLU A 17 4.25 8.61 12.59
C GLU A 17 4.06 10.06 12.12
N ASN A 18 4.60 10.41 10.94
CA ASN A 18 4.59 11.77 10.42
C ASN A 18 3.35 12.10 9.58
N GLY A 19 2.51 11.10 9.25
CA GLY A 19 1.34 11.29 8.39
C GLY A 19 1.71 11.56 6.94
N THR A 20 2.91 11.14 6.54
CA THR A 20 3.40 11.28 5.16
C THR A 20 3.01 10.10 4.30
N VAL A 21 2.46 9.02 4.87
CA VAL A 21 1.89 7.87 4.17
C VAL A 21 0.49 7.61 4.69
N ILE A 22 -0.49 7.82 3.81
CA ILE A 22 -1.91 7.67 4.10
C ILE A 22 -2.51 6.60 3.19
N LEU A 23 -3.23 5.65 3.80
CA LEU A 23 -4.03 4.67 3.10
C LEU A 23 -5.51 5.02 3.27
N GLU A 24 -6.24 5.17 2.18
CA GLU A 24 -7.68 5.41 2.17
C GLU A 24 -8.39 4.32 1.38
N TRP A 25 -9.62 4.00 1.74
CA TRP A 25 -10.42 3.08 0.94
C TRP A 25 -11.92 3.39 0.89
N ASP A 26 -12.50 3.05 -0.24
CA ASP A 26 -13.93 3.10 -0.51
C ASP A 26 -14.48 1.66 -0.55
N PRO A 27 -15.26 1.27 0.48
CA PRO A 27 -15.91 -0.04 0.56
C PRO A 27 -17.37 -0.02 0.05
N SER A 28 -17.78 1.00 -0.72
CA SER A 28 -19.17 1.15 -1.14
C SER A 28 -19.64 0.12 -2.18
N ASP A 29 -18.71 -0.54 -2.85
CA ASP A 29 -18.97 -1.62 -3.80
C ASP A 29 -18.90 -2.98 -3.09
N GLU A 30 -19.88 -3.85 -3.33
CA GLU A 30 -20.00 -5.17 -2.67
C GLU A 30 -18.99 -6.20 -3.23
N GLU A 31 -18.49 -6.01 -4.45
CA GLU A 31 -17.58 -6.96 -5.12
C GLU A 31 -16.11 -6.58 -4.99
N LYS A 32 -15.81 -5.30 -4.72
CA LYS A 32 -14.42 -4.81 -4.63
C LYS A 32 -14.26 -3.63 -3.68
N ILE A 33 -13.06 -3.47 -3.16
CA ILE A 33 -12.65 -2.29 -2.40
C ILE A 33 -11.67 -1.48 -3.25
N ILE A 34 -11.88 -0.16 -3.32
CA ILE A 34 -10.94 0.74 -4.00
C ILE A 34 -10.01 1.35 -2.96
N PHE A 35 -8.72 1.05 -3.09
CA PHE A 35 -7.68 1.61 -2.24
C PHE A 35 -6.98 2.79 -2.93
N ARG A 36 -6.69 3.83 -2.15
CA ARG A 36 -5.84 4.95 -2.54
C ARG A 36 -4.68 5.06 -1.55
N VAL A 37 -3.47 5.09 -2.09
CA VAL A 37 -2.24 5.29 -1.33
C VAL A 37 -1.69 6.66 -1.70
N THR A 38 -1.54 7.51 -0.71
CA THR A 38 -0.85 8.80 -0.86
C THR A 38 0.39 8.74 0.00
N GLY A 39 1.56 8.94 -0.58
CA GLY A 39 2.75 9.06 0.25
C GLY A 39 3.91 9.79 -0.39
N GLU A 40 4.69 10.45 0.46
CA GLU A 40 5.96 11.08 0.09
C GLU A 40 7.10 10.07 0.28
N THR A 41 7.56 9.47 -0.82
CA THR A 41 8.68 8.51 -0.76
C THR A 41 9.62 8.69 -1.95
N ARG A 42 10.91 8.41 -1.71
CA ARG A 42 11.94 8.23 -2.77
C ARG A 42 12.23 6.75 -3.05
N GLY A 43 11.49 5.85 -2.40
CA GLY A 43 11.65 4.41 -2.53
C GLY A 43 10.32 3.76 -2.87
N TYR A 44 9.91 2.79 -2.06
CA TYR A 44 8.65 2.07 -2.22
C TYR A 44 7.74 2.28 -1.01
N ILE A 45 6.44 2.03 -1.20
CA ILE A 45 5.47 1.81 -0.14
C ILE A 45 5.06 0.34 -0.20
N GLY A 46 5.15 -0.35 0.94
CA GLY A 46 4.65 -1.72 1.11
C GLY A 46 3.37 -1.71 1.94
N ILE A 47 2.34 -2.41 1.47
CA ILE A 47 1.08 -2.59 2.19
C ILE A 47 0.85 -4.09 2.34
N GLY A 48 0.56 -4.53 3.57
CA GLY A 48 0.21 -5.92 3.86
C GLY A 48 -1.21 -6.02 4.40
N PHE A 49 -1.97 -6.98 3.88
CA PHE A 49 -3.29 -7.34 4.40
C PHE A 49 -3.21 -8.63 5.21
N ASN A 50 -3.58 -8.58 6.49
CA ASN A 50 -3.77 -9.73 7.38
C ASN A 50 -4.55 -9.33 8.64
N GLU A 51 -4.65 -10.26 9.59
CA GLU A 51 -5.30 -10.08 10.90
C GLU A 51 -4.33 -9.63 12.01
N LYS A 52 -3.07 -9.28 11.67
CA LYS A 52 -1.99 -9.02 12.64
C LYS A 52 -1.35 -7.65 12.41
N ILE A 53 -0.72 -7.08 13.44
CA ILE A 53 0.06 -5.84 13.30
C ILE A 53 1.51 -6.19 12.90
N SER A 54 1.68 -7.02 11.86
CA SER A 54 2.99 -7.39 11.32
C SER A 54 2.89 -7.73 9.85
N MET A 55 4.00 -7.61 9.11
CA MET A 55 4.06 -8.00 7.68
C MET A 55 4.27 -9.51 7.49
N GLU A 56 4.58 -10.25 8.55
CA GLU A 56 4.81 -11.70 8.45
C GLU A 56 3.50 -12.43 8.15
N GLY A 57 3.48 -13.12 7.01
CA GLY A 57 2.31 -13.86 6.54
C GLY A 57 1.20 -12.97 5.97
N ALA A 58 1.46 -11.69 5.70
CA ALA A 58 0.52 -10.81 5.00
C ALA A 58 0.49 -11.10 3.49
N ASP A 59 -0.64 -10.80 2.86
CA ASP A 59 -0.71 -10.61 1.42
C ASP A 59 -0.19 -9.20 1.09
N ILE A 60 0.89 -9.12 0.31
CA ILE A 60 1.67 -7.89 0.18
C ILE A 60 1.51 -7.27 -1.21
N LEU A 61 1.29 -5.96 -1.20
CA LEU A 61 1.45 -5.07 -2.33
C LEU A 61 2.68 -4.19 -2.13
N LEU A 62 3.50 -4.07 -3.16
CA LEU A 62 4.65 -3.16 -3.21
C LEU A 62 4.44 -2.17 -4.34
N ILE A 63 4.53 -0.88 -4.03
CA ILE A 63 4.27 0.21 -4.97
C ILE A 63 5.47 1.13 -4.98
N TRP A 64 5.96 1.50 -6.17
CA TRP A 64 7.03 2.49 -6.31
C TRP A 64 6.87 3.29 -7.59
N ILE A 65 7.54 4.43 -7.62
CA ILE A 65 7.72 5.23 -8.83
C ILE A 65 9.17 5.02 -9.29
N ASP A 66 9.35 4.73 -10.57
CA ASP A 66 10.67 4.71 -11.18
C ASP A 66 11.08 6.14 -11.54
N ASP A 67 12.08 6.68 -10.83
CA ASP A 67 12.58 8.05 -11.03
C ASP A 67 13.06 8.34 -12.46
N ALA A 68 13.50 7.33 -13.20
CA ALA A 68 13.98 7.51 -14.56
C ALA A 68 12.83 7.71 -15.56
N THR A 69 11.70 7.06 -15.32
CA THR A 69 10.57 7.00 -16.25
C THR A 69 9.33 7.75 -15.76
N ASN A 70 9.26 8.10 -14.47
CA ASN A 70 8.07 8.58 -13.77
C ASN A 70 6.87 7.63 -13.88
N LEU A 71 7.10 6.34 -14.13
CA LEU A 71 6.06 5.33 -14.18
C LEU A 71 5.85 4.72 -12.79
N THR A 72 4.58 4.48 -12.45
CA THR A 72 4.19 3.76 -11.25
C THR A 72 4.15 2.27 -11.50
N TYR A 73 4.82 1.50 -10.66
CA TYR A 73 4.81 0.04 -10.68
C TYR A 73 4.14 -0.50 -9.42
N VAL A 74 3.42 -1.61 -9.61
CA VAL A 74 2.78 -2.36 -8.52
C VAL A 74 3.18 -3.82 -8.66
N LEU A 75 3.77 -4.38 -7.61
CA LEU A 75 4.02 -5.80 -7.46
C LEU A 75 3.04 -6.34 -6.43
N VAL A 76 2.33 -7.41 -6.81
CA VAL A 76 1.39 -8.11 -5.93
C VAL A 76 1.93 -9.50 -5.66
N SER A 77 2.01 -9.90 -4.39
CA SER A 77 2.41 -11.27 -4.05
C SER A 77 1.25 -12.23 -4.30
N GLN A 78 1.31 -13.01 -5.38
CA GLN A 78 0.35 -14.09 -5.61
C GLN A 78 0.76 -15.40 -4.90
N PHE A 79 2.03 -15.50 -4.45
CA PHE A 79 2.57 -16.64 -3.71
C PHE A 79 3.48 -16.17 -2.57
N LEU A 80 3.33 -16.82 -1.41
CA LEU A 80 3.93 -16.50 -0.12
C LEU A 80 5.46 -16.68 -0.07
N ILE A 81 6.26 -15.88 -0.80
CA ILE A 81 7.69 -15.71 -0.48
C ILE A 81 8.15 -14.29 -0.84
N ILE A 82 7.66 -13.26 -0.14
CA ILE A 82 8.45 -12.05 0.06
C ILE A 82 8.99 -12.13 1.48
N ARG A 83 10.27 -12.47 1.63
CA ARG A 83 10.92 -12.43 2.95
C ARG A 83 11.37 -11.00 3.21
N PHE A 84 10.58 -10.25 3.96
CA PHE A 84 11.08 -9.03 4.60
C PHE A 84 11.98 -9.44 5.75
N CYS A 85 13.26 -9.05 5.69
CA CYS A 85 14.17 -9.13 6.83
C CYS A 85 13.95 -7.87 7.68
N PRO A 86 13.31 -7.95 8.86
CA PRO A 86 12.91 -6.76 9.62
C PRO A 86 14.08 -6.01 10.29
N ASN A 87 15.34 -6.31 9.96
CA ASN A 87 16.50 -5.72 10.63
C ASN A 87 17.46 -5.07 9.62
N VAL A 88 17.15 -3.83 9.22
CA VAL A 88 18.19 -2.82 8.96
C VAL A 88 17.75 -1.52 9.64
N LEU A 89 17.70 -1.55 10.97
CA LEU A 89 17.86 -0.37 11.82
C LEU A 89 18.76 -0.77 12.99
N ASP A 90 20.05 -0.91 12.70
CA ASP A 90 21.13 -0.47 13.59
C ASP A 90 22.44 -0.43 12.78
N SER A 91 22.85 0.77 12.34
CA SER A 91 24.14 1.32 12.76
C SER A 91 24.25 2.78 12.33
N ARG A 92 24.37 3.65 13.35
CA ARG A 92 24.77 5.07 13.37
C ARG A 92 23.66 6.12 13.32
#